data_AF-A0ABD3VX22-F1
#
_entry.id   AF-A0ABD3VX22-F1
#
_cell.length_a   1.000
_cell.length_b   1.000
_cell.length_c   1.000
_cell.angle_alpha   90.00
_cell.angle_beta   90.00
_cell.angle_gamma   90.00
#
_symmetry.space_group_name_H-M   'P 1'
#
loop_
_entity.id
_entity.type
_entity.pdbx_description
1 polymer ?
#
loop_
_entity_poly.entity_id
_entity_poly.type
_entity_poly.pdbx_seq_one_letter_code
_entity_poly.pdbx_strand_id
1 'polypeptide(L)'
;MATSDTACCADENPICPICLGAFNIPRQLTCMHCFCEHCIKSYIKSKAAKVDDIDKIECPVCQTVVRRPHRITSVESWISRLPINTVLLSISSESKVNVIRPCDACQSRDVMKSAEGYCVDCEEAMCIDCKVVHQHLKATKTHSVVCIEELTRSPQNALKYATAFNCPEHDGEDIKFYCRNHRLACCVVCCGTNHKNCESVLDLKTEASTLLKEEDPGVIIESLKTLENHLNKFTEINKEIINNLECQMNVVTEAIRDLRKKLNDALDELERKLKMDGKVIYKGDMILRQEENHACLALLNSIRNSRAVLEVVNQNGNNIQKFLVTDKTKWQLTSYSDLIHEKFEKINNITLQLKVDPLLQSLMEGKFAKLVTK
;
A
#
# COMPACT_ATOMS: atom_id res chain seq x y z
N MET A 1 -41.35 -25.10 13.90
CA MET A 1 -41.61 -25.32 12.45
C MET A 1 -40.89 -24.19 11.73
N ALA A 2 -39.59 -24.31 11.43
CA ALA A 2 -39.05 -24.97 10.23
C ALA A 2 -39.72 -24.39 8.97
N THR A 3 -39.04 -23.55 8.20
CA THR A 3 -38.18 -23.96 7.07
C THR A 3 -37.24 -22.78 6.73
N SER A 4 -35.95 -22.92 6.95
CA SER A 4 -34.94 -23.36 5.97
C SER A 4 -34.58 -22.28 4.93
N ASP A 5 -33.91 -21.22 5.40
CA ASP A 5 -33.03 -20.45 4.53
C ASP A 5 -31.77 -21.28 4.28
N THR A 6 -31.87 -22.11 3.25
CA THR A 6 -30.71 -22.71 2.60
C THR A 6 -29.77 -21.59 2.19
N ALA A 7 -28.67 -21.45 2.93
CA ALA A 7 -27.44 -20.81 2.48
C ALA A 7 -26.99 -21.53 1.20
N CYS A 8 -27.48 -21.06 0.06
CA CYS A 8 -27.05 -21.51 -1.24
C CYS A 8 -25.71 -20.83 -1.51
N CYS A 9 -24.66 -21.65 -1.44
CA CYS A 9 -23.33 -21.50 -2.02
C CYS A 9 -23.10 -20.16 -2.74
N ALA A 10 -22.16 -19.35 -2.25
CA ALA A 10 -21.68 -18.20 -2.99
C ALA A 10 -21.31 -18.63 -4.41
N ASP A 11 -21.97 -18.02 -5.39
CA ASP A 11 -21.75 -18.17 -6.83
C ASP A 11 -20.38 -17.54 -7.17
N GLU A 12 -19.27 -18.21 -6.84
CA GLU A 12 -17.94 -17.76 -7.22
C GLU A 12 -17.70 -18.10 -8.69
N ASN A 13 -18.08 -17.17 -9.56
CA ASN A 13 -17.70 -17.20 -10.96
C ASN A 13 -16.18 -17.36 -11.10
N PRO A 14 -15.70 -18.22 -12.01
CA PRO A 14 -14.27 -18.32 -12.25
C PRO A 14 -13.71 -17.00 -12.80
N ILE A 15 -12.60 -16.54 -12.21
CA ILE A 15 -11.92 -15.29 -12.56
C ILE A 15 -10.51 -15.54 -13.12
N CYS A 16 -10.02 -14.61 -13.91
CA CYS A 16 -8.68 -14.67 -14.47
C CYS A 16 -7.62 -14.35 -13.40
N PRO A 17 -6.58 -15.19 -13.20
CA PRO A 17 -5.55 -14.93 -12.18
C PRO A 17 -4.67 -13.69 -12.41
N ILE A 18 -4.70 -13.09 -13.61
CA ILE A 18 -3.89 -11.90 -13.95
C ILE A 18 -4.67 -10.61 -13.68
N CYS A 19 -5.89 -10.48 -14.22
CA CYS A 19 -6.69 -9.26 -14.05
C CYS A 19 -7.66 -9.33 -12.86
N LEU A 20 -7.82 -10.51 -12.25
CA LEU A 20 -8.76 -10.78 -11.14
C LEU A 20 -10.22 -10.44 -11.46
N GLY A 21 -10.57 -10.35 -12.74
CA GLY A 21 -11.93 -10.15 -13.22
C GLY A 21 -12.46 -11.38 -13.96
N ALA A 22 -13.71 -11.30 -14.42
CA ALA A 22 -14.32 -12.35 -15.23
C ALA A 22 -13.48 -12.67 -16.49
N PHE A 23 -13.51 -13.93 -16.91
CA PHE A 23 -12.77 -14.36 -18.09
C PHE A 23 -13.31 -13.72 -19.37
N ASN A 24 -12.39 -13.19 -20.19
CA ASN A 24 -12.67 -12.70 -21.54
C ASN A 24 -11.80 -13.47 -22.54
N ILE A 25 -12.41 -14.33 -23.35
CA ILE A 25 -11.74 -15.25 -24.28
C ILE A 25 -10.61 -16.02 -23.54
N PRO A 26 -10.97 -16.96 -22.65
CA PRO A 26 -10.01 -17.68 -21.82
C PRO A 26 -9.16 -18.60 -22.70
N ARG A 27 -7.88 -18.26 -22.85
CA ARG A 27 -6.86 -19.08 -23.49
C ARG A 27 -6.25 -20.03 -22.47
N GLN A 28 -6.11 -21.29 -22.85
CA GLN A 28 -5.62 -22.36 -21.98
C GLN A 28 -4.20 -22.76 -22.35
N LEU A 29 -3.32 -22.84 -21.35
CA LEU A 29 -1.98 -23.39 -21.51
C LEU A 29 -1.99 -24.92 -21.37
N THR A 30 -0.91 -25.58 -21.79
CA THR A 30 -0.73 -27.04 -21.66
C THR A 30 -0.77 -27.54 -20.21
N CYS A 31 -0.52 -26.66 -19.23
CA CYS A 31 -0.67 -26.92 -17.80
C CYS A 31 -2.12 -26.73 -17.28
N MET A 32 -3.10 -26.59 -18.16
CA MET A 32 -4.54 -26.36 -17.88
C MET A 32 -4.91 -25.02 -17.23
N HIS A 33 -3.94 -24.18 -16.84
CA HIS A 33 -4.24 -22.82 -16.39
C HIS A 33 -4.76 -21.95 -17.53
N CYS A 34 -5.78 -21.15 -17.23
CA CYS A 34 -6.47 -20.29 -18.19
C CYS A 34 -6.30 -18.81 -17.85
N PHE A 35 -6.22 -17.98 -18.88
CA PHE A 35 -6.07 -16.52 -18.77
C PHE A 35 -6.87 -15.83 -19.87
N CYS A 36 -7.32 -14.58 -19.67
CA CYS A 36 -7.88 -13.80 -20.77
C CYS A 36 -6.84 -13.67 -21.90
N GLU A 37 -7.29 -13.69 -23.17
CA GLU A 37 -6.40 -13.56 -24.33
C GLU A 37 -5.49 -12.33 -24.22
N HIS A 38 -6.05 -11.18 -23.81
CA HIS A 38 -5.26 -9.96 -23.60
C HIS A 38 -4.28 -10.08 -22.42
N CYS A 39 -4.63 -10.81 -21.36
CA CYS A 39 -3.81 -10.95 -20.16
C CYS A 39 -2.55 -11.76 -20.48
N ILE A 40 -2.72 -12.92 -21.11
CA ILE A 40 -1.58 -13.74 -21.50
C ILE A 40 -0.74 -13.05 -22.57
N LYS A 41 -1.38 -12.32 -23.50
CA LYS A 41 -0.67 -11.50 -24.49
C LYS A 41 0.24 -10.45 -23.85
N SER A 42 -0.30 -9.66 -22.93
CA SER A 42 0.49 -8.65 -22.21
C SER A 42 1.60 -9.28 -21.37
N TYR A 43 1.32 -10.41 -20.72
CA TYR A 43 2.32 -11.16 -19.95
C TYR A 43 3.50 -11.60 -20.83
N ILE A 44 3.24 -12.26 -21.97
CA ILE A 44 4.29 -12.71 -22.89
C ILE A 44 5.09 -11.53 -23.45
N LYS A 45 4.41 -10.45 -23.87
CA LYS A 45 5.08 -9.24 -24.39
C LYS A 45 6.00 -8.60 -23.34
N SER A 46 5.57 -8.55 -22.07
CA SER A 46 6.39 -8.01 -20.98
C SER A 46 7.67 -8.81 -20.72
N LYS A 47 7.63 -10.13 -21.00
CA LYS A 47 8.80 -11.01 -20.92
C LYS A 47 9.67 -10.91 -22.17
N ALA A 48 9.07 -10.72 -23.35
CA ALA A 48 9.76 -10.62 -24.65
C ALA A 48 10.67 -9.40 -24.76
N ALA A 49 10.30 -8.29 -24.13
CA ALA A 49 11.13 -7.09 -24.07
C ALA A 49 12.52 -7.31 -23.39
N LYS A 50 12.78 -8.48 -22.80
CA LYS A 50 14.04 -8.82 -22.14
C LYS A 50 14.92 -9.81 -22.91
N VAL A 51 14.40 -10.49 -23.94
CA VAL A 51 15.13 -11.51 -24.74
C VAL A 51 14.54 -11.56 -26.15
N ASP A 52 15.36 -11.32 -27.17
CA ASP A 52 14.96 -11.23 -28.59
C ASP A 52 14.46 -12.55 -29.23
N ASP A 53 14.25 -13.63 -28.44
CA ASP A 53 13.80 -14.92 -28.95
C ASP A 53 12.97 -15.67 -27.88
N ILE A 54 11.67 -15.35 -27.77
CA ILE A 54 10.77 -16.12 -26.88
C ILE A 54 10.27 -17.36 -27.60
N ASP A 55 11.05 -18.43 -27.48
CA ASP A 55 10.63 -19.78 -27.82
C ASP A 55 9.86 -20.47 -26.68
N LYS A 56 9.81 -19.87 -25.50
CA LYS A 56 9.17 -20.45 -24.31
C LYS A 56 8.66 -19.40 -23.34
N ILE A 57 7.55 -19.69 -22.67
CA ILE A 57 6.99 -18.88 -21.58
C ILE A 57 6.81 -19.76 -20.36
N GLU A 58 6.82 -19.17 -19.17
CA GLU A 58 6.47 -19.85 -17.92
C GLU A 58 5.04 -19.48 -17.55
N CYS A 59 4.24 -20.45 -17.11
CA CYS A 59 2.90 -20.19 -16.62
C CYS A 59 2.93 -19.24 -15.41
N PRO A 60 2.15 -18.16 -15.38
CA PRO A 60 2.08 -17.23 -14.24
C PRO A 60 1.70 -17.86 -12.90
N VAL A 61 1.01 -19.02 -12.91
CA VAL A 61 0.49 -19.68 -11.70
C VAL A 61 1.42 -20.79 -11.23
N CYS A 62 1.78 -21.71 -12.12
CA CYS A 62 2.52 -22.93 -11.76
C CYS A 62 3.95 -22.99 -12.33
N GLN A 63 4.39 -21.96 -13.06
CA GLN A 63 5.72 -21.84 -13.67
C GLN A 63 6.07 -22.93 -14.69
N THR A 64 5.12 -23.77 -15.10
CA THR A 64 5.34 -24.76 -16.16
C THR A 64 5.73 -24.08 -17.46
N VAL A 65 6.79 -24.58 -18.09
CA VAL A 65 7.31 -24.04 -19.34
C VAL A 65 6.43 -24.49 -20.51
N VAL A 66 5.85 -23.53 -21.21
CA VAL A 66 5.09 -23.72 -22.45
C VAL A 66 5.96 -23.25 -23.61
N ARG A 67 6.24 -24.14 -24.56
CA ARG A 67 7.04 -23.81 -25.74
C ARG A 67 6.14 -23.32 -26.88
N ARG A 68 6.69 -22.41 -27.67
CA ARG A 68 6.08 -21.97 -28.91
C ARG A 68 6.20 -23.08 -29.95
N PRO A 69 5.12 -23.45 -30.66
CA PRO A 69 5.22 -24.37 -31.79
C PRO A 69 6.19 -23.85 -32.86
N HIS A 70 7.08 -24.71 -33.37
CA HIS A 70 8.14 -24.33 -34.32
C HIS A 70 7.65 -23.63 -35.60
N ARG A 71 6.38 -23.82 -35.98
CA ARG A 71 5.78 -23.23 -37.20
C ARG A 71 5.31 -21.79 -37.01
N ILE A 72 5.33 -21.27 -35.78
CA ILE A 72 4.77 -19.95 -35.46
C ILE A 72 5.90 -18.97 -35.21
N THR A 73 6.02 -17.93 -36.04
CA THR A 73 7.11 -16.95 -35.96
C THR A 73 6.80 -15.72 -35.10
N SER A 74 5.51 -15.38 -34.88
CA SER A 74 5.10 -14.23 -34.09
C SER A 74 4.40 -14.63 -32.79
N VAL A 75 4.62 -13.84 -31.72
CA VAL A 75 3.93 -13.99 -30.43
C VAL A 75 2.41 -13.89 -30.60
N GLU A 76 1.97 -13.01 -31.49
CA GLU A 76 0.56 -12.74 -31.79
C GLU A 76 -0.13 -14.00 -32.35
N SER A 77 0.50 -14.66 -33.33
CA SER A 77 0.01 -15.93 -33.89
C SER A 77 0.14 -17.09 -32.91
N TRP A 78 1.02 -17.00 -31.91
CA TRP A 78 1.14 -18.06 -30.90
C TRP A 78 -0.04 -18.00 -29.92
N ILE A 79 -0.38 -16.80 -29.45
CA ILE A 79 -1.49 -16.59 -28.50
C ILE A 79 -2.83 -16.94 -29.15
N SER A 80 -3.03 -16.57 -30.41
CA SER A 80 -4.28 -16.87 -31.13
C SER A 80 -4.53 -18.36 -31.28
N ARG A 81 -3.47 -19.17 -31.34
CA ARG A 81 -3.51 -20.64 -31.46
C ARG A 81 -3.54 -21.38 -30.13
N LEU A 82 -3.51 -20.67 -29.00
CA LEU A 82 -3.78 -21.33 -27.71
C LEU A 82 -5.26 -21.73 -27.66
N PRO A 83 -5.60 -22.96 -27.25
CA PRO A 83 -6.98 -23.40 -27.16
C PRO A 83 -7.84 -22.46 -26.32
N ILE A 84 -9.05 -22.18 -26.79
CA ILE A 84 -10.05 -21.46 -25.98
C ILE A 84 -10.72 -22.46 -25.04
N ASN A 85 -10.74 -22.18 -23.75
CA ASN A 85 -11.48 -22.99 -22.79
C ASN A 85 -12.97 -22.64 -22.85
N THR A 86 -13.72 -23.40 -23.64
CA THR A 86 -15.16 -23.20 -23.85
C THR A 86 -15.98 -23.44 -22.58
N VAL A 87 -15.51 -24.29 -21.66
CA VAL A 87 -16.20 -24.58 -20.39
C VAL A 87 -16.21 -23.34 -19.51
N LEU A 88 -15.05 -22.68 -19.33
CA LEU A 88 -14.95 -21.42 -18.57
C LEU A 88 -15.82 -20.31 -19.16
N LEU A 89 -15.93 -20.23 -20.50
CA LEU A 89 -16.85 -19.29 -21.16
C LEU A 89 -18.32 -19.58 -20.81
N SER A 90 -18.69 -20.85 -20.66
CA SER A 90 -20.08 -21.25 -20.41
C SER A 90 -20.53 -21.10 -18.95
N ILE A 91 -19.60 -21.21 -17.99
CA ILE A 91 -19.92 -21.15 -16.55
C ILE A 91 -19.65 -19.78 -15.93
N SER A 92 -18.93 -18.90 -16.61
CA SER A 92 -18.75 -17.52 -16.16
C SER A 92 -20.06 -16.74 -16.39
N SER A 93 -20.83 -16.48 -15.33
CA SER A 93 -22.18 -15.89 -15.43
C SER A 93 -22.20 -14.42 -15.90
N GLU A 94 -21.07 -13.71 -15.79
CA GLU A 94 -20.86 -12.39 -16.40
C GLU A 94 -20.41 -12.46 -17.87
N SER A 95 -20.10 -13.67 -18.36
CA SER A 95 -19.90 -13.95 -19.79
C SER A 95 -21.23 -14.11 -20.54
N LYS A 96 -22.28 -13.37 -20.14
CA LYS A 96 -23.23 -12.82 -21.11
C LYS A 96 -22.46 -11.86 -22.01
N VAL A 97 -21.65 -12.48 -22.86
CA VAL A 97 -20.77 -11.93 -23.84
C VAL A 97 -21.64 -11.14 -24.81
N ASN A 98 -21.84 -9.87 -24.50
CA ASN A 98 -21.64 -8.79 -25.45
C ASN A 98 -20.13 -8.56 -25.68
N VAL A 99 -19.31 -9.62 -25.61
CA VAL A 99 -17.98 -9.61 -26.22
C VAL A 99 -18.24 -9.67 -27.72
N ILE A 100 -18.40 -8.49 -28.30
CA ILE A 100 -18.34 -8.25 -29.73
C ILE A 100 -16.89 -8.57 -30.13
N ARG A 101 -16.54 -9.86 -30.25
CA ARG A 101 -15.37 -10.23 -31.02
C ARG A 101 -15.70 -9.83 -32.45
N PRO A 102 -14.92 -8.95 -33.09
CA PRO A 102 -15.16 -8.65 -34.49
C PRO A 102 -14.93 -9.92 -35.31
N CYS A 103 -15.68 -10.06 -36.39
CA CYS A 103 -15.43 -11.07 -37.39
C CYS A 103 -14.01 -10.90 -37.93
N ASP A 104 -13.15 -11.90 -37.77
CA ASP A 104 -11.72 -11.84 -38.13
C ASP A 104 -11.58 -11.55 -39.64
N ALA A 105 -12.44 -12.15 -40.47
CA ALA A 105 -12.49 -11.92 -41.92
C ALA A 105 -13.10 -10.55 -42.33
N CYS A 106 -13.85 -9.89 -41.46
CA CYS A 106 -14.32 -8.52 -41.71
C CYS A 106 -13.30 -7.49 -41.21
N GLN A 107 -12.66 -7.78 -40.08
CA GLN A 107 -11.63 -6.95 -39.50
C GLN A 107 -10.41 -6.85 -40.42
N SER A 108 -10.03 -7.93 -41.11
CA SER A 108 -8.98 -7.90 -42.14
C SER A 108 -9.28 -6.99 -43.33
N ARG A 109 -10.55 -6.56 -43.48
CA ARG A 109 -11.04 -5.63 -44.49
C ARG A 109 -11.39 -4.26 -43.91
N ASP A 110 -10.92 -3.95 -42.69
CA ASP A 110 -11.24 -2.74 -41.93
C ASP A 110 -12.75 -2.54 -41.68
N VAL A 111 -13.52 -3.64 -41.63
CA VAL A 111 -14.96 -3.62 -41.34
C VAL A 111 -15.22 -4.26 -39.98
N MET A 112 -15.81 -3.50 -39.05
CA MET A 112 -16.20 -3.99 -37.74
C MET A 112 -17.62 -4.58 -37.79
N LYS A 113 -17.72 -5.91 -37.86
CA LYS A 113 -18.97 -6.67 -37.68
C LYS A 113 -18.83 -7.61 -36.49
N SER A 114 -19.86 -7.76 -35.67
CA SER A 114 -19.88 -8.72 -34.57
C SER A 114 -19.81 -10.15 -35.08
N ALA A 115 -18.98 -10.98 -34.45
CA ALA A 115 -18.97 -12.40 -34.68
C ALA A 115 -20.13 -13.07 -33.96
N GLU A 116 -20.76 -14.01 -34.65
CA GLU A 116 -21.87 -14.84 -34.14
C GLU A 116 -21.52 -16.34 -34.21
N GLY A 117 -20.55 -16.69 -35.04
CA GLY A 117 -19.99 -18.03 -35.12
C GLY A 117 -18.49 -18.05 -34.83
N TYR A 118 -17.99 -19.18 -34.36
CA TYR A 118 -16.57 -19.47 -34.25
C TYR A 118 -16.29 -20.78 -34.97
N CYS A 119 -15.40 -20.76 -35.96
CA CYS A 119 -14.91 -21.97 -36.60
C CYS A 119 -13.80 -22.57 -35.73
N VAL A 120 -13.98 -23.81 -35.28
CA VAL A 120 -12.98 -24.49 -34.45
C VAL A 120 -11.75 -24.88 -35.27
N ASP A 121 -11.95 -25.34 -36.51
CA ASP A 121 -10.87 -25.79 -37.38
C ASP A 121 -10.02 -24.64 -37.93
N CYS A 122 -10.64 -23.47 -38.16
CA CYS A 122 -9.92 -22.27 -38.59
C CYS A 122 -9.51 -21.36 -37.42
N GLU A 123 -10.04 -21.60 -36.23
CA GLU A 123 -9.86 -20.75 -35.05
C GLU A 123 -10.26 -19.28 -35.27
N GLU A 124 -11.23 -19.07 -36.17
CA GLU A 124 -11.68 -17.74 -36.61
C GLU A 124 -13.12 -17.46 -36.14
N ALA A 125 -13.32 -16.27 -35.61
CA ALA A 125 -14.62 -15.71 -35.29
C ALA A 125 -15.23 -15.06 -36.55
N MET A 126 -16.50 -15.35 -36.80
CA MET A 126 -17.19 -15.01 -38.04
C MET A 126 -18.54 -14.35 -37.74
N CYS A 127 -18.87 -13.28 -38.45
CA CYS A 127 -20.24 -12.77 -38.53
C CYS A 127 -21.11 -13.76 -39.33
N ILE A 128 -22.45 -13.59 -39.30
CA ILE A 128 -23.38 -14.41 -40.08
C ILE A 128 -22.92 -14.58 -41.53
N ASP A 129 -22.59 -13.48 -42.20
CA ASP A 129 -22.23 -13.51 -43.63
C ASP A 129 -20.99 -14.37 -43.88
N CYS A 130 -19.96 -14.18 -43.05
CA CYS A 130 -18.71 -14.91 -43.21
C CYS A 130 -18.86 -16.39 -42.82
N LYS A 131 -19.69 -16.69 -41.82
CA LYS A 131 -20.07 -18.07 -41.45
C LYS A 131 -20.75 -18.79 -42.61
N VAL A 132 -21.73 -18.16 -43.26
CA VAL A 132 -22.44 -18.75 -44.41
C VAL A 132 -21.46 -19.04 -45.55
N VAL A 133 -20.62 -18.08 -45.92
CA VAL A 133 -19.61 -18.27 -46.96
C VAL A 133 -18.65 -19.42 -46.60
N HIS A 134 -18.20 -19.47 -45.34
CA HIS A 134 -17.32 -20.52 -44.84
C HIS A 134 -17.94 -21.91 -44.95
N GLN A 135 -19.22 -22.05 -44.63
CA GLN A 135 -19.92 -23.33 -44.70
C GLN A 135 -20.21 -23.78 -46.15
N HIS A 136 -20.18 -22.87 -47.12
CA HIS A 136 -20.44 -23.17 -48.53
C HIS A 136 -19.18 -23.29 -49.40
N LEU A 137 -18.02 -22.83 -48.91
CA LEU A 137 -16.75 -23.00 -49.59
C LEU A 137 -16.32 -24.48 -49.58
N LYS A 138 -15.90 -25.01 -50.74
CA LYS A 138 -15.47 -26.42 -50.86
C LYS A 138 -14.37 -26.82 -49.86
N ALA A 139 -13.49 -25.88 -49.52
CA ALA A 139 -12.37 -26.10 -48.62
C ALA A 139 -12.78 -26.16 -47.14
N THR A 140 -13.83 -25.45 -46.75
CA THR A 140 -14.17 -25.20 -45.34
C THR A 140 -15.57 -25.68 -44.95
N LYS A 141 -16.34 -26.23 -45.90
CA LYS A 141 -17.69 -26.79 -45.67
C LYS A 141 -17.76 -27.93 -44.66
N THR A 142 -16.63 -28.60 -44.39
CA THR A 142 -16.53 -29.68 -43.41
C THR A 142 -16.08 -29.19 -42.05
N HIS A 143 -15.75 -27.90 -41.90
CA HIS A 143 -15.31 -27.34 -40.64
C HIS A 143 -16.48 -27.22 -39.67
N SER A 144 -16.19 -27.46 -38.40
CA SER A 144 -17.06 -27.27 -37.26
C SER A 144 -17.17 -25.77 -36.95
N VAL A 145 -18.30 -25.18 -37.33
CA VAL A 145 -18.62 -23.78 -37.00
C VAL A 145 -19.69 -23.74 -35.92
N VAL A 146 -19.32 -23.20 -34.76
CA VAL A 146 -20.15 -23.18 -33.57
C VAL A 146 -20.80 -21.81 -33.39
N CYS A 147 -22.07 -21.76 -33.03
CA CYS A 147 -22.72 -20.51 -32.66
C CYS A 147 -22.27 -20.06 -31.26
N ILE A 148 -21.82 -18.81 -31.13
CA ILE A 148 -21.35 -18.26 -29.85
C ILE A 148 -22.48 -18.26 -28.81
N GLU A 149 -23.73 -18.05 -29.24
CA GLU A 149 -24.93 -18.11 -28.37
C GLU A 149 -25.26 -19.53 -27.88
N GLU A 150 -24.87 -20.58 -28.62
CA GLU A 150 -25.15 -21.97 -28.25
C GLU A 150 -24.11 -22.52 -27.26
N LEU A 151 -22.87 -22.00 -27.31
CA LEU A 151 -21.77 -22.33 -26.39
C LEU A 151 -22.04 -21.86 -24.97
N THR A 152 -22.67 -20.69 -24.80
CA THR A 152 -22.93 -20.07 -23.50
C THR A 152 -24.24 -20.54 -22.85
N ARG A 153 -25.11 -21.24 -23.60
CA ARG A 153 -26.45 -21.64 -23.12
C ARG A 153 -26.44 -22.85 -22.18
N SER A 154 -25.44 -23.73 -22.26
CA SER A 154 -25.32 -24.90 -21.37
C SER A 154 -23.87 -25.42 -21.30
N PRO A 155 -23.36 -25.79 -20.11
CA PRO A 155 -22.05 -26.44 -19.97
C PRO A 155 -21.90 -27.72 -20.81
N GLN A 156 -23.00 -28.44 -21.06
CA GLN A 156 -22.99 -29.65 -21.88
C GLN A 156 -22.68 -29.35 -23.36
N ASN A 157 -23.12 -28.19 -23.86
CA ASN A 157 -22.77 -27.76 -25.21
C ASN A 157 -21.29 -27.38 -25.25
N ALA A 158 -20.80 -26.62 -24.27
CA ALA A 158 -19.39 -26.27 -24.18
C ALA A 158 -18.45 -27.49 -24.13
N LEU A 159 -18.83 -28.54 -23.39
CA LEU A 159 -18.05 -29.78 -23.28
C LEU A 159 -17.94 -30.55 -24.61
N LYS A 160 -18.99 -30.54 -25.45
CA LYS A 160 -18.94 -31.17 -26.78
C LYS A 160 -17.88 -30.55 -27.68
N TYR A 161 -17.60 -29.26 -27.49
CA TYR A 161 -16.64 -28.50 -28.30
C TYR A 161 -15.27 -28.35 -27.64
N ALA A 162 -15.17 -28.54 -26.31
CA ALA A 162 -13.89 -28.62 -25.60
C ALA A 162 -13.08 -29.85 -26.02
N THR A 163 -13.75 -30.93 -26.45
CA THR A 163 -13.15 -32.14 -26.99
C THR A 163 -12.90 -32.01 -28.49
N ALA A 164 -12.01 -31.10 -28.89
CA ALA A 164 -11.42 -31.19 -30.21
C ALA A 164 -10.49 -32.40 -30.23
N PHE A 165 -10.85 -33.44 -30.98
CA PHE A 165 -10.03 -34.65 -31.12
C PHE A 165 -8.81 -34.42 -32.00
N ASN A 166 -8.56 -33.21 -32.49
CA ASN A 166 -7.41 -32.88 -33.32
C ASN A 166 -6.19 -32.47 -32.46
N CYS A 167 -5.00 -32.91 -32.86
CA CYS A 167 -3.76 -32.59 -32.20
C CYS A 167 -3.38 -31.12 -32.41
N PRO A 168 -3.08 -30.34 -31.35
CA PRO A 168 -2.70 -28.94 -31.48
C PRO A 168 -1.31 -28.72 -32.08
N GLU A 169 -0.46 -29.76 -32.12
CA GLU A 169 0.87 -29.69 -32.74
C GLU A 169 0.89 -30.23 -34.18
N HIS A 170 -0.08 -31.08 -34.55
CA HIS A 170 -0.10 -31.81 -35.81
C HIS A 170 -1.48 -31.68 -36.48
N ASP A 171 -1.58 -30.71 -37.40
CA ASP A 171 -2.81 -30.40 -38.13
C ASP A 171 -3.42 -31.65 -38.80
N GLY A 172 -4.70 -31.92 -38.52
CA GLY A 172 -5.46 -33.04 -39.10
C GLY A 172 -5.22 -34.41 -38.45
N GLU A 173 -4.39 -34.50 -37.41
CA GLU A 173 -4.14 -35.76 -36.70
C GLU A 173 -5.05 -35.94 -35.48
N ASP A 174 -5.73 -37.08 -35.40
CA ASP A 174 -6.58 -37.43 -34.26
C ASP A 174 -5.77 -37.81 -33.01
N ILE A 175 -6.17 -37.28 -31.87
CA ILE A 175 -5.73 -37.69 -30.53
C ILE A 175 -6.38 -39.04 -30.20
N LYS A 176 -5.53 -40.07 -30.03
CA LYS A 176 -5.96 -41.45 -29.74
C LYS A 176 -5.26 -42.06 -28.52
N PHE A 177 -4.16 -41.45 -28.07
CA PHE A 177 -3.33 -41.99 -27.00
C PHE A 177 -3.22 -41.02 -25.83
N TYR A 178 -2.82 -41.54 -24.67
CA TYR A 178 -2.52 -40.79 -23.46
C TYR A 178 -1.16 -41.20 -22.92
N CYS A 179 -0.29 -40.23 -22.66
CA CYS A 179 1.01 -40.47 -22.05
C CYS A 179 0.95 -40.22 -20.53
N ARG A 180 1.06 -41.26 -19.70
CA ARG A 180 1.06 -41.10 -18.22
C ARG A 180 2.28 -40.32 -17.71
N ASN A 181 3.43 -40.46 -18.37
CA ASN A 181 4.66 -39.76 -17.96
C ASN A 181 4.50 -38.23 -18.04
N HIS A 182 3.81 -37.75 -19.09
CA HIS A 182 3.60 -36.33 -19.33
C HIS A 182 2.20 -35.83 -18.94
N ARG A 183 1.27 -36.74 -18.64
CA ARG A 183 -0.16 -36.48 -18.40
C ARG A 183 -0.85 -35.71 -19.53
N LEU A 184 -0.53 -36.07 -20.78
CA LEU A 184 -1.02 -35.40 -21.99
C LEU A 184 -1.64 -36.40 -22.97
N ALA A 185 -2.72 -35.97 -23.63
CA ALA A 185 -3.30 -36.70 -24.75
C ALA A 185 -2.50 -36.41 -26.03
N CYS A 186 -2.25 -37.43 -26.84
CA CYS A 186 -1.34 -37.38 -27.98
C CYS A 186 -1.90 -38.12 -29.21
N CYS A 187 -1.53 -37.64 -30.41
CA CYS A 187 -1.77 -38.34 -31.67
C CYS A 187 -0.64 -39.33 -32.00
N VAL A 188 -0.78 -40.07 -33.09
CA VAL A 188 0.24 -41.03 -33.56
C VAL A 188 1.60 -40.36 -33.79
N VAL A 189 1.60 -39.15 -34.36
CA VAL A 189 2.84 -38.40 -34.65
C VAL A 189 3.55 -37.99 -33.36
N CYS A 190 2.81 -37.45 -32.37
CA CYS A 190 3.35 -37.14 -31.04
C CYS A 190 4.00 -38.36 -30.36
N CYS A 191 3.43 -39.56 -30.55
CA CYS A 191 3.99 -40.81 -30.03
C CYS A 191 5.36 -41.12 -30.63
N GLY A 192 5.53 -40.87 -31.95
CA GLY A 192 6.80 -41.08 -32.66
C GLY A 192 7.85 -39.99 -32.43
N THR A 193 7.44 -38.81 -31.99
CA THR A 193 8.33 -37.65 -31.74
C THR A 193 8.55 -37.43 -30.24
N ASN A 194 7.69 -36.63 -29.61
CA ASN A 194 7.87 -36.11 -28.26
C ASN A 194 7.71 -37.19 -27.17
N HIS A 195 7.02 -38.30 -27.48
CA HIS A 195 6.76 -39.39 -26.54
C HIS A 195 7.44 -40.71 -26.93
N LYS A 196 8.41 -40.69 -27.86
CA LYS A 196 9.11 -41.90 -28.35
C LYS A 196 9.77 -42.71 -27.23
N ASN A 197 10.28 -42.03 -26.20
CA ASN A 197 10.98 -42.64 -25.08
C ASN A 197 10.08 -42.78 -23.83
N CYS A 198 8.77 -42.59 -23.96
CA CYS A 198 7.83 -42.75 -22.86
C CYS A 198 7.36 -44.21 -22.77
N GLU A 199 7.54 -44.83 -21.61
CA GLU A 199 7.15 -46.22 -21.39
C GLU A 199 5.64 -46.42 -21.23
N SER A 200 4.89 -45.37 -20.88
CA SER A 200 3.46 -45.44 -20.57
C SER A 200 2.61 -44.57 -21.50
N VAL A 201 2.62 -44.92 -22.79
CA VAL A 201 1.69 -44.37 -23.80
C VAL A 201 0.59 -45.40 -24.06
N LEU A 202 -0.64 -45.07 -23.69
CA LEU A 202 -1.78 -46.00 -23.65
C LEU A 202 -2.89 -45.50 -24.57
N ASP A 203 -3.80 -46.40 -24.98
CA ASP A 203 -5.04 -46.00 -25.66
C ASP A 203 -5.88 -45.12 -24.73
N LEU A 204 -6.30 -43.94 -25.22
CA LEU A 204 -6.96 -42.91 -24.43
C LEU A 204 -8.28 -43.40 -23.83
N LYS A 205 -9.08 -44.17 -24.59
CA LYS A 205 -10.41 -44.64 -24.14
C LYS A 205 -10.28 -45.67 -23.03
N THR A 206 -9.33 -46.58 -23.19
CA THR A 206 -9.01 -47.61 -22.21
C THR A 206 -8.50 -46.98 -20.92
N GLU A 207 -7.55 -46.06 -21.04
CA GLU A 207 -6.97 -45.38 -19.90
C GLU A 207 -7.98 -44.51 -19.14
N ALA A 208 -8.84 -43.76 -19.85
CA ALA A 208 -9.91 -42.98 -19.23
C ALA A 208 -10.86 -43.86 -18.39
N SER A 209 -11.19 -45.05 -18.90
CA SER A 209 -12.05 -46.00 -18.18
C SER A 209 -11.39 -46.60 -16.94
N THR A 210 -10.07 -46.73 -16.93
CA THR A 210 -9.29 -47.21 -15.79
C THR A 210 -9.16 -46.12 -14.73
N LEU A 211 -8.73 -44.92 -15.12
CA LEU A 211 -8.56 -43.79 -14.21
C LEU A 211 -9.87 -43.40 -13.53
N LEU A 212 -11.00 -43.37 -14.24
CA LEU A 212 -12.30 -43.06 -13.64
C LEU A 212 -12.82 -44.13 -12.66
N LYS A 213 -12.24 -45.33 -12.65
CA LYS A 213 -12.53 -46.37 -11.64
C LYS A 213 -11.63 -46.27 -10.42
N GLU A 214 -10.39 -45.83 -10.61
CA GLU A 214 -9.38 -45.70 -9.56
C GLU A 214 -9.49 -44.36 -8.81
N GLU A 215 -9.82 -43.29 -9.53
CA GLU A 215 -9.89 -41.92 -9.03
C GLU A 215 -11.26 -41.31 -9.35
N ASP A 216 -12.08 -41.14 -8.32
CA ASP A 216 -13.37 -40.43 -8.44
C ASP A 216 -13.12 -38.91 -8.52
N PRO A 217 -13.55 -38.22 -9.60
CA PRO A 217 -13.51 -36.77 -9.68
C PRO A 217 -14.17 -36.06 -8.49
N GLY A 218 -15.16 -36.68 -7.84
CA GLY A 218 -15.81 -36.17 -6.63
C GLY A 218 -14.83 -35.92 -5.49
N VAL A 219 -13.90 -36.86 -5.24
CA VAL A 219 -12.87 -36.73 -4.19
C VAL A 219 -11.88 -35.60 -4.50
N ILE A 220 -11.53 -35.43 -5.78
CA ILE A 220 -10.66 -34.34 -6.22
C ILE A 220 -11.36 -32.99 -6.03
N ILE A 221 -12.66 -32.90 -6.37
CA ILE A 221 -13.47 -31.71 -6.15
C ILE A 221 -13.52 -31.34 -4.66
N GLU A 222 -13.73 -32.32 -3.77
CA GLU A 222 -13.69 -32.08 -2.31
C GLU A 222 -12.33 -31.62 -1.82
N SER A 223 -11.25 -32.19 -2.37
CA SER A 223 -9.88 -31.76 -2.06
C SER A 223 -9.62 -30.33 -2.51
N LEU A 224 -10.08 -29.95 -3.71
CA LEU A 224 -9.99 -28.58 -4.23
C LEU A 224 -10.78 -27.59 -3.36
N LYS A 225 -12.02 -27.93 -2.98
CA LYS A 225 -12.83 -27.13 -2.04
C LYS A 225 -12.16 -26.96 -0.68
N THR A 226 -11.45 -27.98 -0.21
CA THR A 226 -10.69 -27.90 1.05
C THR A 226 -9.53 -26.91 0.94
N LEU A 227 -8.77 -26.95 -0.17
CA LEU A 227 -7.69 -25.99 -0.42
C LEU A 227 -8.20 -24.56 -0.59
N GLU A 228 -9.32 -24.38 -1.28
CA GLU A 228 -10.02 -23.10 -1.40
C GLU A 228 -10.40 -22.54 -0.03
N ASN A 229 -11.02 -23.36 0.82
CA ASN A 229 -11.36 -22.96 2.19
C ASN A 229 -10.13 -22.60 3.04
N HIS A 230 -9.00 -23.29 2.87
CA HIS A 230 -7.75 -22.93 3.55
C HIS A 230 -7.23 -21.57 3.11
N LEU A 231 -7.26 -21.28 1.80
CA LEU A 231 -6.83 -19.99 1.27
C LEU A 231 -7.77 -18.85 1.70
N ASN A 232 -9.08 -19.08 1.70
CA ASN A 232 -10.06 -18.11 2.19
C ASN A 232 -9.88 -17.80 3.68
N LYS A 233 -9.59 -18.80 4.52
CA LYS A 233 -9.22 -18.56 5.93
C LYS A 233 -7.92 -17.76 6.05
N PHE A 234 -6.92 -18.10 5.24
CA PHE A 234 -5.64 -17.39 5.26
C PHE A 234 -5.79 -15.92 4.84
N THR A 235 -6.62 -15.61 3.85
CA THR A 235 -6.87 -14.23 3.43
C THR A 235 -7.61 -13.42 4.50
N GLU A 236 -8.61 -14.00 5.16
CA GLU A 236 -9.32 -13.35 6.28
C GLU A 236 -8.38 -13.07 7.46
N ILE A 237 -7.56 -14.04 7.88
CA ILE A 237 -6.56 -13.85 8.95
C ILE A 237 -5.60 -12.70 8.59
N ASN A 238 -5.12 -12.63 7.34
CA ASN A 238 -4.23 -11.54 6.93
C ASN A 238 -4.92 -10.17 6.95
N LYS A 239 -6.20 -10.09 6.57
CA LYS A 239 -6.98 -8.83 6.68
C LYS A 239 -7.09 -8.39 8.14
N GLU A 240 -7.35 -9.31 9.06
CA GLU A 240 -7.40 -9.01 10.50
C GLU A 240 -6.05 -8.51 11.03
N ILE A 241 -4.94 -9.16 10.63
CA ILE A 241 -3.59 -8.73 11.01
C ILE A 241 -3.29 -7.32 10.51
N ILE A 242 -3.62 -7.00 9.25
CA ILE A 242 -3.42 -5.66 8.66
C ILE A 242 -4.21 -4.62 9.45
N ASN A 243 -5.50 -4.86 9.71
CA ASN A 243 -6.35 -3.95 10.48
C ASN A 243 -5.81 -3.72 11.90
N ASN A 244 -5.31 -4.78 12.55
CA ASN A 244 -4.70 -4.67 13.87
C ASN A 244 -3.41 -3.84 13.84
N LEU A 245 -2.54 -4.01 12.82
CA LEU A 245 -1.34 -3.20 12.66
C LEU A 245 -1.67 -1.71 12.46
N GLU A 246 -2.68 -1.40 11.66
CA GLU A 246 -3.15 -0.01 11.46
C GLU A 246 -3.68 0.58 12.78
N CYS A 247 -4.48 -0.18 13.54
CA CYS A 247 -4.98 0.25 14.84
C CYS A 247 -3.83 0.51 15.84
N GLN A 248 -2.85 -0.39 15.92
CA GLN A 248 -1.67 -0.21 16.77
C GLN A 248 -0.88 1.05 16.40
N MET A 249 -0.68 1.31 15.11
CA MET A 249 -0.01 2.52 14.64
C MET A 249 -0.76 3.80 15.05
N ASN A 250 -2.09 3.79 14.97
CA ASN A 250 -2.92 4.90 15.41
C ASN A 250 -2.77 5.15 16.93
N VAL A 251 -2.81 4.10 17.75
CA VAL A 251 -2.62 4.19 19.21
C VAL A 251 -1.25 4.78 19.54
N VAL A 252 -0.18 4.31 18.89
CA VAL A 252 1.17 4.85 19.10
C VAL A 252 1.25 6.32 18.68
N THR A 253 0.63 6.69 17.58
CA THR A 253 0.60 8.07 17.08
C THR A 253 -0.12 9.01 18.06
N GLU A 254 -1.27 8.59 18.61
CA GLU A 254 -1.97 9.35 19.65
C GLU A 254 -1.14 9.46 20.94
N ALA A 255 -0.50 8.38 21.37
CA ALA A 255 0.38 8.41 22.54
C ALA A 255 1.55 9.41 22.36
N ILE A 256 2.13 9.50 21.16
CA ILE A 256 3.16 10.50 20.83
C ILE A 256 2.60 11.93 20.89
N ARG A 257 1.38 12.16 20.36
CA ARG A 257 0.71 13.46 20.42
C ARG A 257 0.43 13.89 21.86
N ASP A 258 -0.09 12.97 22.67
CA ASP A 258 -0.37 13.20 24.08
C ASP A 258 0.89 13.48 24.89
N LEU A 259 1.97 12.74 24.64
CA LEU A 259 3.26 12.97 25.28
C LEU A 259 3.79 14.36 24.94
N ARG A 260 3.74 14.75 23.66
CA ARG A 260 4.14 16.09 23.21
C ARG A 260 3.32 17.18 23.88
N LYS A 261 2.00 17.01 23.96
CA LYS A 261 1.11 17.97 24.63
C LYS A 261 1.47 18.15 26.09
N LYS A 262 1.62 17.04 26.84
CA LYS A 262 2.02 17.08 28.27
C LYS A 262 3.38 17.77 28.47
N LEU A 263 4.33 17.53 27.58
CA LEU A 263 5.64 18.17 27.65
C LEU A 263 5.54 19.69 27.41
N ASN A 264 4.77 20.12 26.41
CA ASN A 264 4.53 21.54 26.14
C ASN A 264 3.84 22.23 27.32
N ASP A 265 2.77 21.62 27.86
CA ASP A 265 2.04 22.17 29.00
C ASP A 265 2.96 22.36 30.23
N ALA A 266 3.90 21.42 30.45
CA ALA A 266 4.88 21.52 31.52
C ALA A 266 5.92 22.64 31.27
N LEU A 267 6.35 22.84 30.02
CA LEU A 267 7.26 23.92 29.64
C LEU A 267 6.60 25.30 29.80
N ASP A 268 5.34 25.44 29.39
CA ASP A 268 4.56 26.68 29.54
C ASP A 268 4.42 27.07 31.02
N GLU A 269 4.13 26.08 31.89
CA GLU A 269 4.03 26.30 33.33
C GLU A 269 5.37 26.66 33.97
N LEU A 270 6.48 26.05 33.52
CA LEU A 270 7.83 26.41 33.97
C LEU A 270 8.19 27.85 33.57
N GLU A 271 7.90 28.25 32.33
CA GLU A 271 8.11 29.61 31.85
C GLU A 271 7.32 30.62 32.70
N ARG A 272 6.05 30.31 32.98
CA ARG A 272 5.19 31.15 33.82
C ARG A 272 5.77 31.35 35.21
N LYS A 273 6.27 30.29 35.85
CA LYS A 273 6.89 30.35 37.19
C LYS A 273 8.17 31.19 37.17
N LEU A 274 9.09 30.93 36.24
CA LEU A 274 10.35 31.68 36.14
C LEU A 274 10.11 33.18 35.89
N LYS A 275 9.14 33.52 35.04
CA LYS A 275 8.72 34.92 34.82
C LYS A 275 8.15 35.56 36.09
N MET A 276 7.38 34.81 36.86
CA MET A 276 6.81 35.29 38.12
C MET A 276 7.90 35.54 39.17
N ASP A 277 8.81 34.60 39.36
CA ASP A 277 9.92 34.70 40.31
C ASP A 277 10.84 35.88 39.96
N GLY A 278 11.19 36.03 38.67
CA GLY A 278 11.95 37.17 38.19
C GLY A 278 11.26 38.52 38.44
N LYS A 279 9.93 38.59 38.26
CA LYS A 279 9.14 39.80 38.58
C LYS A 279 9.12 40.11 40.07
N VAL A 280 9.04 39.10 40.94
CA VAL A 280 9.05 39.29 42.39
C VAL A 280 10.41 39.86 42.84
N ILE A 281 11.52 39.28 42.38
CA ILE A 281 12.87 39.76 42.71
C ILE A 281 13.06 41.19 42.20
N TYR A 282 12.71 41.46 40.93
CA TYR A 282 12.81 42.79 40.33
C TYR A 282 12.00 43.83 41.11
N LYS A 283 10.73 43.55 41.43
CA LYS A 283 9.88 44.49 42.18
C LYS A 283 10.38 44.70 43.60
N GLY A 284 10.85 43.65 44.27
CA GLY A 284 11.41 43.73 45.62
C GLY A 284 12.61 44.66 45.68
N ASP A 285 13.60 44.46 44.80
CA ASP A 285 14.78 45.33 44.76
C ASP A 285 14.42 46.77 44.36
N MET A 286 13.52 46.95 43.39
CA MET A 286 13.05 48.28 42.99
C MET A 286 12.44 49.07 44.17
N ILE A 287 11.63 48.42 45.02
CA ILE A 287 11.04 49.06 46.21
C ILE A 287 12.13 49.42 47.21
N LEU A 288 13.04 48.49 47.52
CA LEU A 288 14.15 48.75 48.44
C LEU A 288 15.00 49.94 47.99
N ARG A 289 15.30 50.04 46.69
CA ARG A 289 16.04 51.19 46.12
C ARG A 289 15.27 52.49 46.19
N GLN A 290 13.95 52.46 46.03
CA GLN A 290 13.11 53.64 46.21
C GLN A 290 13.12 54.13 47.66
N GLU A 291 13.04 53.22 48.63
CA GLU A 291 13.12 53.54 50.05
C GLU A 291 14.50 54.11 50.43
N GLU A 292 15.59 53.50 49.95
CA GLU A 292 16.95 54.00 50.14
C GLU A 292 17.13 55.40 49.54
N ASN A 293 16.65 55.62 48.31
CA ASN A 293 16.70 56.93 47.66
C ASN A 293 15.93 57.98 48.45
N HIS A 294 14.75 57.64 48.97
CA HIS A 294 13.98 58.55 49.81
C HIS A 294 14.74 58.92 51.09
N ALA A 295 15.35 57.94 51.76
CA ALA A 295 16.20 58.19 52.94
C ALA A 295 17.41 59.09 52.61
N CYS A 296 18.04 58.89 51.44
CA CYS A 296 19.14 59.75 50.97
C CYS A 296 18.68 61.19 50.70
N LEU A 297 17.49 61.38 50.11
CA LEU A 297 16.91 62.71 49.89
C LEU A 297 16.60 63.43 51.21
N ALA A 298 16.09 62.71 52.21
CA ALA A 298 15.86 63.25 53.54
C ALA A 298 17.17 63.74 54.19
N LEU A 299 18.21 62.90 54.15
CA LEU A 299 19.55 63.26 54.66
C LEU A 299 20.14 64.47 53.91
N LEU A 300 20.01 64.50 52.58
CA LEU A 300 20.45 65.63 51.75
C LEU A 300 19.75 66.94 52.16
N ASN A 301 18.45 66.90 52.42
CA ASN A 301 17.70 68.06 52.89
C ASN A 301 18.13 68.50 54.30
N SER A 302 18.40 67.57 55.21
CA SER A 302 18.97 67.89 56.52
C SER A 302 20.32 68.61 56.40
N ILE A 303 21.22 68.11 55.55
CA ILE A 303 22.52 68.74 55.29
C ILE A 303 22.34 70.15 54.70
N ARG A 304 21.43 70.31 53.72
CA ARG A 304 21.11 71.61 53.11
C ARG A 304 20.57 72.60 54.12
N ASN A 305 19.69 72.16 55.02
CA ASN A 305 19.13 73.01 56.08
C ASN A 305 20.22 73.46 57.06
N SER A 306 21.07 72.54 57.54
CA SER A 306 22.19 72.88 58.42
C SER A 306 23.16 73.85 57.76
N ARG A 307 23.47 73.65 56.47
CA ARG A 307 24.30 74.57 55.68
C ARG A 307 23.67 75.96 55.59
N ALA A 308 22.39 76.05 55.22
CA ALA A 308 21.70 77.33 55.06
C ALA A 308 21.64 78.13 56.38
N VAL A 309 21.36 77.46 57.50
CA VAL A 309 21.35 78.09 58.83
C VAL A 309 22.74 78.62 59.17
N LEU A 310 23.80 77.82 58.97
CA LEU A 310 25.16 78.24 59.26
C LEU A 310 25.60 79.41 58.35
N GLU A 311 25.24 79.40 57.07
CA GLU A 311 25.54 80.50 56.13
C GLU A 311 24.92 81.83 56.58
N VAL A 312 23.64 81.83 56.95
CA VAL A 312 22.94 83.03 57.42
C VAL A 312 23.54 83.56 58.72
N VAL A 313 23.81 82.68 59.68
CA VAL A 313 24.40 83.05 60.98
C VAL A 313 25.85 83.53 60.82
N ASN A 314 26.61 82.96 59.88
CA ASN A 314 27.97 83.39 59.60
C ASN A 314 28.02 84.81 58.99
N GLN A 315 27.07 85.16 58.13
CA GLN A 315 26.99 86.48 57.51
C GLN A 315 26.46 87.56 58.47
N ASN A 316 25.43 87.24 59.26
CA ASN A 316 24.63 88.25 59.97
C ASN A 316 24.66 88.14 61.51
N GLY A 317 25.15 87.03 62.07
CA GLY A 317 25.08 86.73 63.51
C GLY A 317 26.17 87.42 64.35
N ASN A 318 25.93 87.54 65.65
CA ASN A 318 26.97 87.95 66.61
C ASN A 318 27.92 86.79 66.96
N ASN A 319 29.03 87.08 67.65
CA ASN A 319 30.07 86.08 67.96
C ASN A 319 29.54 84.85 68.73
N ILE A 320 28.56 85.05 69.63
CA ILE A 320 27.96 83.96 70.42
C ILE A 320 27.09 83.06 69.52
N GLN A 321 26.25 83.66 68.68
CA GLN A 321 25.42 82.92 67.72
C GLN A 321 26.27 82.13 66.73
N LYS A 322 27.36 82.72 66.21
CA LYS A 322 28.32 82.05 65.32
C LYS A 322 28.97 80.85 66.00
N PHE A 323 29.45 81.02 67.24
CA PHE A 323 30.07 79.94 68.00
C PHE A 323 29.11 78.76 68.20
N LEU A 324 27.90 79.00 68.72
CA LEU A 324 26.94 77.94 69.04
C LEU A 324 26.52 77.14 67.81
N VAL A 325 26.21 77.82 66.70
CA VAL A 325 25.77 77.15 65.46
C VAL A 325 26.94 76.42 64.81
N THR A 326 28.14 77.01 64.78
CA THR A 326 29.34 76.36 64.21
C THR A 326 29.70 75.09 64.96
N ASP A 327 29.72 75.13 66.30
CA ASP A 327 30.05 73.97 67.11
C ASP A 327 29.04 72.84 66.90
N LYS A 328 27.75 73.18 66.88
CA LYS A 328 26.68 72.20 66.62
C LYS A 328 26.77 71.60 65.21
N THR A 329 27.00 72.42 64.18
CA THR A 329 27.14 71.94 62.80
C THR A 329 28.40 71.10 62.62
N LYS A 330 29.50 71.43 63.31
CA LYS A 330 30.73 70.62 63.29
C LYS A 330 30.47 69.21 63.82
N TRP A 331 29.69 69.08 64.90
CA TRP A 331 29.29 67.76 65.41
C TRP A 331 28.38 67.00 64.43
N GLN A 332 27.42 67.70 63.81
CA GLN A 332 26.55 67.10 62.78
C GLN A 332 27.32 66.66 61.54
N LEU A 333 28.39 67.36 61.15
CA LEU A 333 29.20 67.06 59.98
C LEU A 333 29.84 65.66 60.07
N THR A 334 30.39 65.30 61.22
CA THR A 334 30.94 63.95 61.45
C THR A 334 29.85 62.91 61.30
N SER A 335 28.68 63.12 61.92
CA SER A 335 27.55 62.19 61.83
C SER A 335 27.04 62.04 60.38
N TYR A 336 26.95 63.12 59.61
CA TYR A 336 26.56 63.04 58.20
C TYR A 336 27.59 62.26 57.37
N SER A 337 28.88 62.47 57.64
CA SER A 337 29.95 61.73 56.96
C SER A 337 29.83 60.22 57.20
N ASP A 338 29.62 59.81 58.45
CA ASP A 338 29.48 58.38 58.81
C ASP A 338 28.26 57.74 58.13
N LEU A 339 27.11 58.41 58.15
CA LEU A 339 25.88 57.92 57.49
C LEU A 339 26.05 57.82 55.97
N ILE A 340 26.77 58.75 55.35
CA ILE A 340 27.04 58.71 53.90
C ILE A 340 27.97 57.52 53.59
N HIS A 341 29.06 57.35 54.34
CA HIS A 341 29.97 56.22 54.14
C HIS A 341 29.26 54.87 54.28
N GLU A 342 28.46 54.68 55.33
CA GLU A 342 27.70 53.44 55.55
C GLU A 342 26.77 53.13 54.37
N LYS A 343 26.14 54.16 53.79
CA LYS A 343 25.26 53.98 52.62
C LYS A 343 26.03 53.58 51.38
N PHE A 344 27.18 54.20 51.10
CA PHE A 344 28.00 53.87 49.93
C PHE A 344 28.60 52.46 50.01
N GLU A 345 28.98 51.98 51.20
CA GLU A 345 29.49 50.62 51.39
C GLU A 345 28.43 49.54 51.11
N LYS A 346 27.15 49.85 51.30
CA LYS A 346 26.03 48.91 51.13
C LYS A 346 25.47 48.89 49.70
N ILE A 347 25.96 49.74 48.79
CA ILE A 347 25.49 49.76 47.39
C ILE A 347 25.97 48.49 46.68
N ASN A 348 25.02 47.65 46.29
CA ASN A 348 25.26 46.44 45.50
C ASN A 348 24.29 46.41 44.33
N ASN A 349 24.72 45.90 43.17
CA ASN A 349 23.83 45.73 42.02
C ASN A 349 23.39 44.27 41.90
N ILE A 350 22.09 44.03 41.71
CA ILE A 350 21.58 42.70 41.42
C ILE A 350 21.62 42.47 39.92
N THR A 351 22.20 41.35 39.49
CA THR A 351 22.15 40.89 38.09
C THR A 351 21.31 39.62 38.02
N LEU A 352 20.22 39.65 37.24
CA LEU A 352 19.39 38.48 36.99
C LEU A 352 19.98 37.68 35.82
N GLN A 353 20.26 36.39 36.04
CA GLN A 353 20.73 35.47 35.01
C GLN A 353 19.91 34.19 35.04
N LEU A 354 19.41 33.77 33.86
CA LEU A 354 18.76 32.48 33.70
C LEU A 354 19.82 31.38 33.58
N LYS A 355 19.82 30.42 34.50
CA LYS A 355 20.63 29.20 34.42
C LYS A 355 19.75 28.04 34.00
N VAL A 356 20.13 27.37 32.92
CA VAL A 356 19.37 26.24 32.35
C VAL A 356 20.00 24.93 32.82
N ASP A 357 19.16 23.96 33.16
CA ASP A 357 19.60 22.64 33.59
C ASP A 357 20.18 21.82 32.41
N PRO A 358 21.30 21.09 32.58
CA PRO A 358 21.92 20.26 31.53
C PRO A 358 21.01 19.19 30.92
N LEU A 359 20.03 18.66 31.68
CA LEU A 359 19.08 17.68 31.18
C LEU A 359 18.12 18.30 30.16
N LEU A 360 17.68 19.55 30.40
CA LEU A 360 16.84 20.30 29.47
C LEU A 360 17.62 20.65 28.19
N GLN A 361 18.91 20.94 28.32
CA GLN A 361 19.80 21.16 27.18
C GLN A 361 19.96 19.88 26.33
N SER A 362 20.08 18.72 26.98
CA SER A 362 20.16 17.43 26.29
C SER A 362 18.85 17.06 25.56
N LEU A 363 17.69 17.49 26.08
CA LEU A 363 16.38 17.35 25.43
C LEU A 363 16.33 18.18 24.13
N MET A 364 16.81 19.42 24.16
CA MET A 364 16.88 20.31 23.00
C MET A 364 17.78 19.76 21.88
N GLU A 365 18.76 18.92 22.23
CA GLU A 365 19.66 18.26 21.29
C GLU A 365 19.11 16.94 20.70
N GLY A 366 17.89 16.53 21.08
CA GLY A 366 17.18 15.40 20.45
C GLY A 366 17.69 14.00 20.80
N LYS A 367 18.40 13.82 21.93
CA LYS A 367 19.13 12.57 22.25
C LYS A 367 18.31 11.46 22.95
N PHE A 368 17.00 11.64 23.20
CA PHE A 368 16.26 10.79 24.14
C PHE A 368 15.33 9.70 23.56
N ALA A 369 15.07 9.67 22.24
CA ALA A 369 14.12 8.70 21.70
C ALA A 369 14.59 8.07 20.37
N LYS A 370 14.50 6.75 20.28
CA LYS A 370 14.56 5.97 19.03
C LYS A 370 13.35 5.04 18.99
N LEU A 371 12.69 4.96 17.83
CA LEU A 371 11.70 3.92 17.56
C LEU A 371 12.43 2.58 17.51
N VAL A 372 12.03 1.64 18.36
CA VAL A 372 12.59 0.29 18.39
C VAL A 372 11.49 -0.68 17.99
N THR A 373 11.70 -1.40 16.89
CA THR A 373 10.86 -2.54 16.49
C THR A 373 11.20 -3.71 17.41
N LYS A 374 10.20 -4.42 17.93
CA LYS A 374 10.42 -5.66 18.68
C LYS A 374 10.47 -6.85 17.75
#